data_AF-A0A954G7X9-F1
#
_entry.id   AF-A0A954G7X9-F1
#
_cell.length_a   1.000
_cell.length_b   1.000
_cell.length_c   1.000
_cell.angle_alpha   90.00
_cell.angle_beta   90.00
_cell.angle_gamma   90.00
#
_symmetry.space_group_name_H-M   'P 1'
#
loop_
_entity.id
_entity.type
_entity.pdbx_description
1 polymer ?
#
loop_
_entity_poly.entity_id
_entity_poly.type
_entity_poly.pdbx_seq_one_letter_code
_entity_poly.pdbx_strand_id
1 'polypeptide(L)'
;MLNSDGPRISPPRSLKISTDITNEPFRQALGLDENGNSTCNEDRDEILRYLNLQLIANGYPAALTDADRTFAEVAKGLLENHRQKNRLLVNHRCPADQRIERFLQTHFSDVPGGDELKLPGRTLVLDRFGLARELSLPIEHDEFFSDLVQSYRVKNGVLHNPKHDRRTTVGTFHVTEGGLPIAGDKRAVPRATFVKMFETAMAPPEELKLFPFTSRQEEPASGWASLLLRPIVCPEVKGVTPEKRMEVRFFAPGTLVSNLDFVESIFGNAGDPYVPINDSGLDVMHWTGHTGAVILAPHLTTLTKKEVGLPHWDDATERQQRDSMCWKSEDELYNDGMAFKMTCRTDAGVIVTLIADNYFGYCK
;
A
#
# COMPACT_ATOMS: atom_id res chain seq x y z
N MET A 1 19.37 4.71 -64.60
CA MET A 1 20.79 4.38 -64.33
C MET A 1 21.21 5.27 -63.17
N LEU A 2 21.41 4.82 -61.94
CA LEU A 2 21.97 3.56 -61.46
C LEU A 2 21.16 3.04 -60.26
N ASN A 3 20.72 1.79 -60.36
CA ASN A 3 20.46 0.95 -59.20
C ASN A 3 21.81 0.64 -58.53
N SER A 4 21.87 0.73 -57.20
CA SER A 4 22.82 -0.05 -56.43
C SER A 4 22.05 -0.72 -55.30
N ASP A 5 21.82 -2.02 -55.49
CA ASP A 5 21.25 -2.94 -54.52
C ASP A 5 22.26 -3.15 -53.39
N GLY A 6 22.08 -2.43 -52.28
CA GLY A 6 22.69 -2.79 -51.01
C GLY A 6 21.90 -3.94 -50.37
N PRO A 7 22.54 -4.97 -49.79
CA PRO A 7 21.81 -6.07 -49.17
C PRO A 7 21.00 -5.51 -47.98
N ARG A 8 19.68 -5.64 -48.05
CA ARG A 8 18.83 -5.46 -46.86
C ARG A 8 19.22 -6.55 -45.87
N ILE A 9 20.02 -6.18 -44.88
CA ILE A 9 20.32 -7.01 -43.72
C ILE A 9 18.96 -7.28 -43.05
N SER A 10 18.44 -8.48 -43.27
CA SER A 10 17.31 -8.98 -42.50
C SER A 10 17.79 -9.07 -41.05
N PRO A 11 17.03 -8.59 -40.05
CA PRO A 11 17.42 -8.78 -38.66
C PRO A 11 17.62 -10.28 -38.40
N PRO A 12 18.60 -10.66 -37.57
CA PRO A 12 18.87 -12.06 -37.28
C PRO A 12 17.59 -12.75 -36.78
N ARG A 13 17.42 -14.02 -37.19
CA ARG A 13 16.25 -14.88 -36.95
C ARG A 13 15.95 -15.18 -35.47
N SER A 14 16.58 -14.47 -34.53
CA SER A 14 16.47 -14.64 -33.08
C SER A 14 15.62 -13.58 -32.36
N LEU A 15 14.91 -12.71 -33.08
CA LEU A 15 13.98 -11.72 -32.50
C LEU A 15 12.51 -11.98 -32.88
N LYS A 16 12.11 -13.26 -32.90
CA LYS A 16 10.73 -13.61 -32.57
C LYS A 16 10.70 -13.95 -31.07
N ILE A 17 10.77 -12.93 -30.24
CA ILE A 17 10.28 -13.06 -28.87
C ILE A 17 8.79 -13.35 -29.04
N SER A 18 8.36 -14.56 -28.68
CA SER A 18 6.93 -14.86 -28.65
C SER A 18 6.30 -13.86 -27.69
N THR A 19 5.21 -13.23 -28.13
CA THR A 19 4.36 -12.38 -27.30
C THR A 19 3.86 -13.08 -26.03
N ASP A 20 4.00 -14.42 -25.96
CA ASP A 20 3.65 -15.24 -24.80
C ASP A 20 4.63 -15.07 -23.62
N ILE A 21 5.94 -14.96 -23.86
CA ILE A 21 6.94 -14.81 -22.76
C ILE A 21 6.86 -13.42 -22.13
N THR A 22 6.50 -12.39 -22.90
CA THR A 22 6.40 -11.01 -22.40
C THR A 22 5.20 -10.78 -21.47
N ASN A 23 4.19 -11.65 -21.51
CA ASN A 23 2.96 -11.49 -20.73
C ASN A 23 2.94 -12.33 -19.44
N GLU A 24 3.89 -13.24 -19.24
CA GLU A 24 3.92 -14.11 -18.06
C GLU A 24 4.03 -13.33 -16.73
N PRO A 25 4.93 -12.32 -16.60
CA PRO A 25 4.99 -11.52 -15.37
C PRO A 25 3.70 -10.72 -15.12
N PHE A 26 3.06 -10.24 -16.20
CA PHE A 26 1.80 -9.51 -16.12
C PHE A 26 0.64 -10.41 -15.69
N ARG A 27 0.58 -11.63 -16.23
CA ARG A 27 -0.41 -12.65 -15.87
C ARG A 27 -0.27 -13.05 -14.40
N GLN A 28 0.95 -13.35 -13.94
CA GLN A 28 1.21 -13.67 -12.54
C GLN A 28 0.87 -12.50 -11.60
N ALA A 29 1.20 -11.27 -11.99
CA ALA A 29 0.86 -10.07 -11.21
C ALA A 29 -0.65 -9.85 -11.04
N LEU A 30 -1.48 -10.42 -11.91
CA LEU A 30 -2.95 -10.33 -11.89
C LEU A 30 -3.65 -11.66 -11.58
N GLY A 31 -2.90 -12.72 -11.25
CA GLY A 31 -3.45 -14.05 -10.99
C GLY A 31 -4.15 -14.70 -12.19
N LEU A 32 -3.64 -14.50 -13.39
CA LEU A 32 -4.19 -15.06 -14.64
C LEU A 32 -3.35 -16.26 -15.11
N ASP A 33 -4.00 -17.29 -15.64
CA ASP A 33 -3.35 -18.43 -16.30
C ASP A 33 -2.91 -18.07 -17.74
N GLU A 34 -2.31 -19.02 -18.45
CA GLU A 34 -1.89 -18.82 -19.84
C GLU A 34 -3.06 -18.49 -20.79
N ASN A 35 -4.28 -18.90 -20.44
CA ASN A 35 -5.50 -18.67 -21.20
C ASN A 35 -6.22 -17.37 -20.78
N GLY A 36 -5.72 -16.65 -19.78
CA GLY A 36 -6.35 -15.45 -19.22
C GLY A 36 -7.50 -15.74 -18.26
N ASN A 37 -7.68 -16.98 -17.81
CA ASN A 37 -8.62 -17.31 -16.75
C ASN A 37 -8.01 -17.01 -15.39
N SER A 38 -8.86 -16.73 -14.41
CA SER A 38 -8.42 -16.54 -13.02
C SER A 38 -7.91 -17.86 -12.43
N THR A 39 -6.67 -17.86 -11.92
CA THR A 39 -6.02 -19.00 -11.23
C THR A 39 -6.61 -19.31 -9.84
N CYS A 40 -7.61 -18.54 -9.40
CA CYS A 40 -8.04 -18.42 -8.00
C CYS A 40 -8.55 -19.72 -7.32
N ASN A 41 -8.81 -20.80 -8.06
CA ASN A 41 -9.44 -21.99 -7.50
C ASN A 41 -8.54 -23.24 -7.45
N GLU A 42 -7.52 -23.38 -8.29
CA GLU A 42 -6.68 -24.60 -8.31
C GLU A 42 -5.55 -24.54 -7.25
N ASP A 43 -5.22 -23.34 -6.75
CA ASP A 43 -4.06 -23.10 -5.88
C ASP A 43 -4.39 -22.62 -4.44
N ARG A 44 -5.65 -22.63 -4.00
CA ARG A 44 -6.04 -22.05 -2.69
C ARG A 44 -5.25 -22.67 -1.53
N ASP A 45 -5.12 -24.00 -1.48
CA ASP A 45 -4.36 -24.67 -0.43
C ASP A 45 -2.87 -24.29 -0.44
N GLU A 46 -2.29 -24.01 -1.62
CA GLU A 46 -0.93 -23.52 -1.73
C GLU A 46 -0.81 -22.09 -1.19
N ILE A 47 -1.75 -21.21 -1.53
CA ILE A 47 -1.81 -19.84 -1.01
C ILE A 47 -1.95 -19.86 0.51
N LEU A 48 -2.82 -20.70 1.07
CA LEU A 48 -3.01 -20.85 2.52
C LEU A 48 -1.73 -21.34 3.20
N ARG A 49 -1.07 -22.37 2.65
CA ARG A 49 0.23 -22.85 3.14
C ARG A 49 1.28 -21.76 3.10
N TYR A 50 1.40 -21.03 2.00
CA TYR A 50 2.35 -19.94 1.85
C TYR A 50 2.08 -18.80 2.84
N LEU A 51 0.81 -18.40 3.00
CA LEU A 51 0.41 -17.36 3.94
C LEU A 51 0.76 -17.74 5.38
N ASN A 52 0.50 -18.99 5.78
CA ASN A 52 0.90 -19.49 7.11
C ASN A 52 2.42 -19.46 7.30
N LEU A 53 3.21 -19.85 6.28
CA LEU A 53 4.67 -19.75 6.35
C LEU A 53 5.14 -18.30 6.46
N GLN A 54 4.54 -17.38 5.71
CA GLN A 54 4.81 -15.94 5.80
C GLN A 54 4.50 -15.40 7.20
N LEU A 55 3.37 -15.79 7.80
CA LEU A 55 3.04 -15.42 9.19
C LEU A 55 4.11 -15.91 10.16
N ILE A 56 4.51 -17.19 10.09
CA ILE A 56 5.53 -17.77 10.98
C ILE A 56 6.90 -17.10 10.79
N ALA A 57 7.33 -16.93 9.53
CA ALA A 57 8.60 -16.29 9.17
C ALA A 57 8.67 -14.84 9.67
N ASN A 58 7.52 -14.16 9.65
CA ASN A 58 7.36 -12.82 10.21
C ASN A 58 7.02 -12.84 11.69
N GLY A 59 7.06 -13.97 12.40
CA GLY A 59 6.85 -14.08 13.85
C GLY A 59 5.44 -13.81 14.33
N TYR A 60 4.43 -13.99 13.48
CA TYR A 60 3.01 -13.95 13.82
C TYR A 60 2.49 -15.37 14.11
N PRO A 61 1.43 -15.50 14.93
CA PRO A 61 0.72 -16.77 15.05
C PRO A 61 0.08 -17.13 13.69
N ALA A 62 0.12 -18.42 13.36
CA ALA A 62 -0.41 -18.97 12.11
C ALA A 62 -1.56 -19.92 12.38
N ALA A 63 -2.50 -20.02 11.44
CA ALA A 63 -3.65 -20.91 11.53
C ALA A 63 -3.32 -22.24 10.83
N LEU A 64 -2.55 -23.09 11.52
CA LEU A 64 -2.04 -24.34 10.96
C LEU A 64 -3.03 -25.51 11.12
N THR A 65 -3.33 -26.18 10.02
CA THR A 65 -3.96 -27.51 10.04
C THR A 65 -2.98 -28.58 10.53
N ASP A 66 -3.45 -29.78 10.88
CA ASP A 66 -2.58 -30.88 11.31
C ASP A 66 -1.52 -31.26 10.26
N ALA A 67 -1.88 -31.18 8.96
CA ALA A 67 -0.94 -31.40 7.86
C ALA A 67 0.13 -30.30 7.79
N ASP A 68 -0.26 -29.03 7.98
CA ASP A 68 0.67 -27.90 7.96
C ASP A 68 1.63 -27.92 9.14
N ARG A 69 1.19 -28.42 10.31
CA ARG A 69 2.04 -28.59 11.50
C ARG A 69 3.21 -29.51 11.20
N THR A 70 2.97 -30.61 10.48
CA THR A 70 4.04 -31.56 10.11
C THR A 70 5.09 -30.89 9.22
N PHE A 71 4.67 -30.10 8.22
CA PHE A 71 5.60 -29.35 7.37
C PHE A 71 6.33 -28.24 8.13
N ALA A 72 5.62 -27.47 8.96
CA ALA A 72 6.19 -26.42 9.79
C ALA A 72 7.20 -26.97 10.80
N GLU A 73 6.98 -28.17 11.35
CA GLU A 73 7.93 -28.87 12.21
C GLU A 73 9.23 -29.22 11.48
N VAL A 74 9.13 -29.73 10.24
CA VAL A 74 10.31 -30.01 9.40
C VAL A 74 11.06 -28.71 9.08
N ALA A 75 10.35 -27.62 8.79
CA ALA A 75 10.93 -26.32 8.46
C ALA A 75 11.33 -25.48 9.69
N LYS A 76 11.04 -25.93 10.91
CA LYS A 76 11.15 -25.14 12.15
C LYS A 76 12.52 -24.50 12.34
N GLY A 77 13.60 -25.26 12.10
CA GLY A 77 14.97 -24.76 12.22
C GLY A 77 15.29 -23.64 11.22
N LEU A 78 14.79 -23.75 9.99
CA LEU A 78 14.96 -22.74 8.95
C LEU A 78 14.16 -21.48 9.25
N LEU A 79 12.89 -21.64 9.65
CA LEU A 79 12.00 -20.54 10.01
C LEU A 79 12.51 -19.78 11.24
N GLU A 80 13.01 -20.48 12.27
CA GLU A 80 13.60 -19.83 13.45
C GLU A 80 14.89 -19.09 13.10
N ASN A 81 15.76 -19.68 12.27
CA ASN A 81 16.96 -19.00 11.78
C ASN A 81 16.62 -17.73 11.00
N HIS A 82 15.61 -17.81 10.13
CA HIS A 82 15.11 -16.67 9.37
C HIS A 82 14.54 -15.59 10.29
N ARG A 83 13.75 -15.97 11.30
CA ARG A 83 13.21 -15.06 12.30
C ARG A 83 14.30 -14.31 13.08
N GLN A 84 15.36 -15.01 13.50
CA GLN A 84 16.50 -14.36 14.18
C GLN A 84 17.27 -13.41 13.26
N LYS A 85 17.42 -13.74 11.98
CA LYS A 85 18.02 -12.83 10.98
C LYS A 85 17.16 -11.59 10.76
N ASN A 86 15.85 -11.75 10.62
CA ASN A 86 14.91 -10.64 10.47
C ASN A 86 14.93 -9.72 11.69
N ARG A 87 15.09 -10.27 12.90
CA ARG A 87 15.28 -9.47 14.13
C ARG A 87 16.52 -8.57 14.05
N LEU A 88 17.63 -9.04 13.48
CA LEU A 88 18.83 -8.22 13.29
C LEU A 88 18.62 -7.12 12.23
N LEU A 89 17.71 -7.37 11.28
CA LEU A 89 17.36 -6.47 10.19
C LEU A 89 16.13 -5.59 10.50
N VAL A 90 15.71 -5.47 11.76
CA VAL A 90 14.48 -4.76 12.14
C VAL A 90 14.43 -3.30 11.66
N ASN A 91 15.59 -2.66 11.52
CA ASN A 91 15.73 -1.29 11.03
C ASN A 91 16.08 -1.21 9.54
N HIS A 92 16.23 -2.36 8.86
CA HIS A 92 16.51 -2.38 7.43
C HIS A 92 15.21 -2.11 6.67
N ARG A 93 15.25 -1.14 5.79
CA ARG A 93 14.13 -0.73 4.94
C ARG A 93 14.37 -1.19 3.52
N CYS A 94 13.32 -1.58 2.81
CA CYS A 94 13.42 -1.80 1.38
C CYS A 94 13.73 -0.47 0.65
N PRO A 95 14.31 -0.48 -0.55
CA PRO A 95 14.72 0.74 -1.25
C PRO A 95 13.58 1.74 -1.47
N ALA A 96 12.37 1.28 -1.76
CA ALA A 96 11.20 2.14 -1.92
C ALA A 96 10.84 2.88 -0.62
N ASP A 97 10.80 2.15 0.51
CA ASP A 97 10.51 2.74 1.82
C ASP A 97 11.62 3.72 2.25
N GLN A 98 12.89 3.44 1.93
CA GLN A 98 14.00 4.38 2.16
C GLN A 98 13.82 5.70 1.40
N ARG A 99 13.39 5.64 0.14
CA ARG A 99 13.11 6.85 -0.68
C ARG A 99 12.00 7.69 -0.05
N ILE A 100 10.95 7.03 0.46
CA ILE A 100 9.82 7.69 1.13
C ILE A 100 10.25 8.32 2.46
N GLU A 101 10.87 7.56 3.36
CA GLU A 101 11.30 8.05 4.67
C GLU A 101 12.33 9.19 4.54
N ARG A 102 13.29 9.06 3.62
CA ARG A 102 14.28 10.12 3.36
C ARG A 102 13.61 11.41 2.89
N PHE A 103 12.63 11.31 1.98
CA PHE A 103 11.86 12.45 1.54
C PHE A 103 11.15 13.13 2.72
N LEU A 104 10.41 12.36 3.53
CA LEU A 104 9.67 12.90 4.68
C LEU A 104 10.62 13.57 5.68
N GLN A 105 11.67 12.90 6.12
CA GLN A 105 12.61 13.41 7.11
C GLN A 105 13.33 14.66 6.62
N THR A 106 13.79 14.67 5.37
CA THR A 106 14.41 15.87 4.78
C THR A 106 13.40 17.02 4.70
N HIS A 107 12.19 16.71 4.20
CA HIS A 107 11.15 17.71 3.99
C HIS A 107 10.61 18.30 5.29
N PHE A 108 10.69 17.60 6.42
CA PHE A 108 10.19 18.05 7.72
C PHE A 108 11.29 18.31 8.77
N SER A 109 12.56 18.37 8.36
CA SER A 109 13.71 18.52 9.27
C SER A 109 13.70 19.76 10.18
N ASP A 110 12.98 20.82 9.79
CA ASP A 110 12.78 22.05 10.59
C ASP A 110 11.48 22.04 11.42
N VAL A 111 10.72 20.94 11.39
CA VAL A 111 9.47 20.77 12.14
C VAL A 111 9.69 19.75 13.26
N PRO A 112 9.33 20.05 14.52
CA PRO A 112 9.43 19.07 15.61
C PRO A 112 8.73 17.75 15.28
N GLY A 113 9.42 16.62 15.48
CA GLY A 113 8.95 15.28 15.12
C GLY A 113 9.21 14.88 13.65
N GLY A 114 9.61 15.82 12.78
CA GLY A 114 9.83 15.56 11.36
C GLY A 114 10.92 14.53 11.04
N ASP A 115 12.01 14.52 11.80
CA ASP A 115 13.11 13.56 11.65
C ASP A 115 12.73 12.13 12.08
N GLU A 116 11.61 11.97 12.80
CA GLU A 116 11.12 10.68 13.31
C GLU A 116 10.05 10.05 12.40
N LEU A 117 9.68 10.72 11.29
CA LEU A 117 8.71 10.21 10.33
C LEU A 117 9.23 8.93 9.67
N LYS A 118 8.70 7.80 10.15
CA LYS A 118 9.04 6.45 9.69
C LYS A 118 7.78 5.68 9.34
N LEU A 119 7.84 4.96 8.22
CA LEU A 119 6.79 4.03 7.82
C LEU A 119 6.71 2.85 8.81
N PRO A 120 5.66 2.01 8.76
CA PRO A 120 5.56 0.87 9.66
C PRO A 120 6.81 -0.02 9.59
N GLY A 121 7.40 -0.31 10.75
CA GLY A 121 8.63 -1.10 10.93
C GLY A 121 8.55 -2.48 10.27
N ARG A 122 7.61 -3.28 10.79
CA ARG A 122 7.37 -4.67 10.44
C ARG A 122 5.99 -4.78 9.81
N THR A 123 5.96 -5.12 8.52
CA THR A 123 4.74 -5.37 7.78
C THR A 123 4.73 -6.82 7.29
N LEU A 124 3.55 -7.42 7.18
CA LEU A 124 3.36 -8.62 6.38
C LEU A 124 3.35 -8.19 4.91
N VAL A 125 4.42 -8.49 4.18
CA VAL A 125 4.56 -8.16 2.76
C VAL A 125 3.70 -9.13 1.95
N LEU A 126 2.81 -8.58 1.12
CA LEU A 126 1.97 -9.34 0.20
C LEU A 126 2.68 -9.39 -1.16
N ASP A 127 3.57 -10.36 -1.31
CA ASP A 127 4.49 -10.50 -2.44
C ASP A 127 3.98 -11.41 -3.57
N ARG A 128 2.82 -12.05 -3.36
CA ARG A 128 2.17 -12.91 -4.35
C ARG A 128 0.70 -12.56 -4.46
N PHE A 129 0.20 -12.57 -5.70
CA PHE A 129 -1.19 -12.33 -6.00
C PHE A 129 -2.11 -13.28 -5.23
N GLY A 130 -3.18 -12.75 -4.63
CA GLY A 130 -4.21 -13.54 -3.95
C GLY A 130 -3.98 -13.73 -2.45
N LEU A 131 -2.78 -13.43 -1.93
CA LEU A 131 -2.53 -13.46 -0.48
C LEU A 131 -3.41 -12.45 0.26
N ALA A 132 -3.57 -11.25 -0.30
CA ALA A 132 -4.43 -10.22 0.27
C ALA A 132 -5.88 -10.71 0.43
N ARG A 133 -6.37 -11.44 -0.58
CA ARG A 133 -7.73 -11.98 -0.61
C ARG A 133 -7.94 -13.03 0.48
N GLU A 134 -7.06 -14.02 0.58
CA GLU A 134 -7.19 -15.05 1.62
C GLU A 134 -6.95 -14.47 3.03
N LEU A 135 -6.09 -13.45 3.15
CA LEU A 135 -5.86 -12.76 4.42
C LEU A 135 -7.10 -11.96 4.90
N SER A 136 -8.03 -11.61 4.00
CA SER A 136 -9.19 -10.75 4.26
C SER A 136 -10.40 -11.46 4.91
N LEU A 137 -10.36 -12.79 5.04
CA LEU A 137 -11.40 -13.61 5.64
C LEU A 137 -10.80 -14.66 6.58
N PRO A 138 -11.51 -15.15 7.61
CA PRO A 138 -11.00 -16.18 8.50
C PRO A 138 -10.77 -17.48 7.74
N ILE A 139 -9.73 -18.23 8.08
CA ILE A 139 -9.31 -19.44 7.35
C ILE A 139 -10.45 -20.45 7.08
N GLU A 140 -11.27 -20.73 8.10
CA GLU A 140 -12.32 -21.76 8.09
C GLU A 140 -13.74 -21.17 8.03
N HIS A 141 -13.88 -19.86 7.77
CA HIS A 141 -15.17 -19.20 7.75
C HIS A 141 -15.34 -18.26 6.55
N ASP A 142 -16.59 -18.12 6.14
CA ASP A 142 -16.96 -17.28 5.01
C ASP A 142 -17.29 -15.84 5.40
N GLU A 143 -17.23 -15.47 6.68
CA GLU A 143 -17.69 -14.16 7.16
C GLU A 143 -16.72 -13.52 8.16
N PHE A 144 -16.52 -12.21 8.03
CA PHE A 144 -15.78 -11.37 8.97
C PHE A 144 -16.50 -10.05 9.22
N PHE A 145 -16.52 -9.60 10.47
CA PHE A 145 -17.20 -8.38 10.89
C PHE A 145 -16.28 -7.52 11.75
N SER A 146 -16.28 -6.23 11.46
CA SER A 146 -15.66 -5.17 12.26
C SER A 146 -16.48 -3.88 12.12
N ASP A 147 -16.16 -2.87 12.91
CA ASP A 147 -16.78 -1.54 12.80
C ASP A 147 -16.51 -0.85 11.46
N LEU A 148 -15.49 -1.28 10.72
CA LEU A 148 -15.05 -0.63 9.48
C LEU A 148 -15.42 -1.42 8.23
N VAL A 149 -15.54 -2.74 8.31
CA VAL A 149 -15.82 -3.60 7.16
C VAL A 149 -16.52 -4.88 7.56
N GLN A 150 -17.49 -5.28 6.75
CA GLN A 150 -18.13 -6.59 6.76
C GLN A 150 -17.73 -7.31 5.47
N SER A 151 -17.12 -8.49 5.61
CA SER A 151 -16.57 -9.25 4.49
C SER A 151 -17.20 -10.62 4.40
N TYR A 152 -17.45 -11.07 3.17
CA TYR A 152 -18.11 -12.34 2.88
C TYR A 152 -17.40 -13.06 1.75
N ARG A 153 -17.20 -14.37 1.89
CA ARG A 153 -16.96 -15.26 0.76
C ARG A 153 -18.29 -15.55 0.09
N VAL A 154 -18.36 -15.35 -1.22
CA VAL A 154 -19.57 -15.55 -2.01
C VAL A 154 -19.26 -16.46 -3.21
N LYS A 155 -20.31 -17.02 -3.84
CA LYS A 155 -20.15 -18.01 -4.93
C LYS A 155 -19.29 -17.50 -6.09
N ASN A 156 -19.27 -16.19 -6.33
CA ASN A 156 -18.55 -15.55 -7.43
C ASN A 156 -17.29 -14.78 -7.00
N GLY A 157 -16.82 -14.96 -5.76
CA GLY A 157 -15.61 -14.30 -5.26
C GLY A 157 -15.75 -13.82 -3.82
N VAL A 158 -15.39 -12.56 -3.58
CA VAL A 158 -15.47 -11.91 -2.27
C VAL A 158 -16.33 -10.66 -2.34
N LEU A 159 -17.04 -10.37 -1.25
CA LEU A 159 -17.86 -9.18 -1.07
C LEU A 159 -17.37 -8.45 0.18
N HIS A 160 -17.08 -7.16 0.04
CA HIS A 160 -16.68 -6.31 1.16
C HIS A 160 -17.59 -5.07 1.22
N ASN A 161 -18.28 -4.91 2.35
CA ASN A 161 -19.12 -3.76 2.66
C ASN A 161 -18.37 -2.89 3.70
N PRO A 162 -17.68 -1.82 3.28
CA PRO A 162 -17.04 -0.89 4.21
C PRO A 162 -18.10 -0.04 4.94
N LYS A 163 -17.71 0.57 6.07
CA LYS A 163 -18.59 1.42 6.89
C LYS A 163 -19.26 2.54 6.10
N HIS A 164 -18.51 3.17 5.19
CA HIS A 164 -19.03 4.17 4.28
C HIS A 164 -19.20 3.58 2.88
N ASP A 165 -20.41 3.71 2.32
CA ASP A 165 -20.81 3.08 1.05
C ASP A 165 -20.39 3.86 -0.20
N ARG A 166 -19.90 5.10 -0.03
CA ARG A 166 -19.59 6.01 -1.12
C ARG A 166 -18.47 6.98 -0.76
N ARG A 167 -17.85 7.53 -1.80
CA ARG A 167 -16.86 8.60 -1.68
C ARG A 167 -17.53 9.96 -1.52
N THR A 168 -17.03 10.76 -0.58
CA THR A 168 -17.33 12.20 -0.48
C THR A 168 -16.24 13.00 -1.20
N THR A 169 -16.64 13.98 -2.02
CA THR A 169 -15.72 14.81 -2.81
C THR A 169 -15.54 16.22 -2.26
N VAL A 170 -16.53 16.74 -1.55
CA VAL A 170 -16.51 18.11 -1.00
C VAL A 170 -15.64 18.13 0.25
N GLY A 171 -14.61 18.97 0.27
CA GLY A 171 -13.77 19.19 1.45
C GLY A 171 -12.84 18.02 1.84
N THR A 172 -12.75 16.97 1.02
CA THR A 172 -12.02 15.74 1.39
C THR A 172 -10.56 15.72 0.92
N PHE A 173 -10.13 16.65 0.06
CA PHE A 173 -8.76 16.67 -0.46
C PHE A 173 -7.95 17.79 0.18
N HIS A 174 -7.03 17.38 1.06
CA HIS A 174 -6.13 18.26 1.78
C HIS A 174 -4.69 18.10 1.27
N VAL A 175 -3.94 19.19 1.23
CA VAL A 175 -2.58 19.24 0.70
C VAL A 175 -1.68 19.97 1.68
N THR A 176 -0.58 19.33 2.03
CA THR A 176 0.40 19.87 2.98
C THR A 176 1.20 21.00 2.35
N GLU A 177 1.41 22.05 3.14
CA GLU A 177 2.26 23.19 2.80
C GLU A 177 3.75 22.82 2.72
N GLY A 178 4.58 23.75 2.22
CA GLY A 178 6.03 23.58 2.09
C GLY A 178 6.50 22.88 0.81
N GLY A 179 5.59 22.27 0.05
CA GLY A 179 5.90 21.63 -1.23
C GLY A 179 5.47 22.44 -2.45
N LEU A 180 5.06 21.72 -3.51
CA LEU A 180 4.55 22.35 -4.74
C LEU A 180 3.29 23.19 -4.47
N PRO A 181 3.01 24.22 -5.30
CA PRO A 181 1.84 25.10 -5.13
C PRO A 181 0.53 24.33 -4.89
N ILE A 182 -0.26 24.80 -3.93
CA ILE A 182 -1.54 24.19 -3.56
C ILE A 182 -2.65 24.79 -4.44
N ALA A 183 -3.39 23.93 -5.14
CA ALA A 183 -4.54 24.36 -5.94
C ALA A 183 -5.59 25.06 -5.07
N GLY A 184 -6.22 26.12 -5.61
CA GLY A 184 -7.11 27.00 -4.84
C GLY A 184 -8.34 26.31 -4.25
N ASP A 185 -8.77 25.20 -4.85
CA ASP A 185 -9.91 24.39 -4.45
C ASP A 185 -9.57 23.30 -3.41
N LYS A 186 -8.30 23.19 -2.99
CA LYS A 186 -7.84 22.25 -1.97
C LYS A 186 -7.65 22.93 -0.63
N ARG A 187 -7.79 22.18 0.45
CA ARG A 187 -7.50 22.68 1.80
C ARG A 187 -5.99 22.64 2.05
N ALA A 188 -5.41 23.77 2.45
CA ALA A 188 -3.99 23.88 2.77
C ALA A 188 -3.74 23.46 4.22
N VAL A 189 -2.87 22.47 4.43
CA VAL A 189 -2.58 21.91 5.76
C VAL A 189 -1.21 22.38 6.23
N PRO A 190 -1.10 22.96 7.43
CA PRO A 190 0.19 23.31 8.02
C PRO A 190 1.10 22.09 8.15
N ARG A 191 2.41 22.30 7.96
CA ARG A 191 3.41 21.22 8.02
C ARG A 191 3.41 20.47 9.36
N ALA A 192 3.29 21.19 10.47
CA ALA A 192 3.21 20.60 11.81
C ALA A 192 1.98 19.70 11.99
N THR A 193 0.85 20.08 11.38
CA THR A 193 -0.37 19.25 11.39
C THR A 193 -0.16 17.95 10.61
N PHE A 194 0.55 17.97 9.48
CA PHE A 194 0.88 16.75 8.75
C PHE A 194 1.76 15.81 9.59
N VAL A 195 2.79 16.34 10.28
CA VAL A 195 3.68 15.54 11.14
C VAL A 195 2.86 14.80 12.20
N LYS A 196 2.00 15.50 12.96
CA LYS A 196 1.13 14.87 13.97
C LYS A 196 0.15 13.86 13.40
N MET A 197 -0.41 14.14 12.22
CA MET A 197 -1.30 13.21 11.51
C MET A 197 -0.57 11.94 11.10
N PHE A 198 0.66 12.08 10.58
CA PHE A 198 1.48 10.94 10.19
C PHE A 198 1.87 10.10 11.40
N GLU A 199 2.33 10.71 12.49
CA GLU A 199 2.64 10.02 13.75
C GLU A 199 1.44 9.20 14.25
N THR A 200 0.25 9.81 14.27
CA THR A 200 -0.98 9.11 14.68
C THR A 200 -1.36 8.01 13.70
N ALA A 201 -1.16 8.22 12.39
CA ALA A 201 -1.44 7.21 11.36
C ALA A 201 -0.60 5.94 11.56
N MET A 202 0.63 6.07 12.06
CA MET A 202 1.53 4.94 12.35
C MET A 202 1.16 4.16 13.62
N ALA A 203 0.25 4.69 14.45
CA ALA A 203 -0.20 4.09 15.70
C ALA A 203 -1.72 3.76 15.69
N PRO A 204 -2.19 2.87 14.79
CA PRO A 204 -3.60 2.46 14.77
C PRO A 204 -3.96 1.67 16.04
N PRO A 205 -5.23 1.75 16.50
CA PRO A 205 -5.73 0.91 17.59
C PRO A 205 -5.52 -0.59 17.33
N GLU A 206 -5.39 -1.40 18.38
CA GLU A 206 -5.13 -2.85 18.24
C GLU A 206 -6.20 -3.58 17.41
N GLU A 207 -7.46 -3.21 17.58
CA GLU A 207 -8.60 -3.77 16.82
C GLU A 207 -8.48 -3.53 15.31
N LEU A 208 -7.84 -2.43 14.91
CA LEU A 208 -7.62 -2.07 13.51
C LEU A 208 -6.48 -2.90 12.89
N LYS A 209 -5.60 -3.45 13.71
CA LYS A 209 -4.45 -4.25 13.27
C LYS A 209 -4.76 -5.74 13.11
N LEU A 210 -5.90 -6.23 13.60
CA LEU A 210 -6.29 -7.64 13.55
C LEU A 210 -6.33 -8.18 12.11
N PHE A 211 -5.61 -9.26 11.80
CA PHE A 211 -5.74 -9.93 10.51
C PHE A 211 -6.98 -10.83 10.50
N PRO A 212 -7.97 -10.61 9.60
CA PRO A 212 -9.20 -11.41 9.55
C PRO A 212 -8.94 -12.93 9.49
N PHE A 213 -7.90 -13.34 8.76
CA PHE A 213 -7.45 -14.73 8.60
C PHE A 213 -7.35 -15.53 9.91
N THR A 214 -6.77 -14.91 10.94
CA THR A 214 -6.51 -15.56 12.23
C THR A 214 -7.50 -15.13 13.31
N SER A 215 -8.50 -14.33 12.98
CA SER A 215 -9.43 -13.70 13.94
C SER A 215 -10.24 -14.67 14.81
N ARG A 216 -10.34 -15.94 14.40
CA ARG A 216 -11.04 -17.01 15.12
C ARG A 216 -10.12 -17.98 15.87
N GLN A 217 -8.81 -17.72 15.83
CA GLN A 217 -7.81 -18.49 16.57
C GLN A 217 -7.74 -18.00 18.02
N GLU A 218 -7.23 -18.83 18.92
CA GLU A 218 -7.02 -18.47 20.33
C GLU A 218 -6.04 -17.30 20.48
N GLU A 219 -4.97 -17.31 19.67
CA GLU A 219 -4.01 -16.22 19.55
C GLU A 219 -4.04 -15.63 18.14
N PRO A 220 -4.84 -14.58 17.89
CA PRO A 220 -4.91 -13.96 16.57
C PRO A 220 -3.67 -13.12 16.27
N ALA A 221 -3.27 -13.10 14.99
CA ALA A 221 -2.23 -12.23 14.47
C ALA A 221 -2.77 -10.81 14.26
N SER A 222 -1.99 -9.81 14.68
CA SER A 222 -2.28 -8.40 14.43
C SER A 222 -1.03 -7.66 13.95
N GLY A 223 -1.19 -6.78 12.97
CA GLY A 223 -0.10 -5.98 12.44
C GLY A 223 -0.48 -5.11 11.25
N TRP A 224 0.54 -4.71 10.52
CA TRP A 224 0.42 -4.00 9.25
C TRP A 224 0.61 -4.98 8.10
N ALA A 225 -0.14 -4.82 7.02
CA ALA A 225 0.14 -5.41 5.72
C ALA A 225 0.69 -4.35 4.76
N SER A 226 1.51 -4.77 3.79
CA SER A 226 2.00 -3.87 2.76
C SER A 226 2.09 -4.52 1.38
N LEU A 227 1.91 -3.71 0.34
CA LEU A 227 1.94 -4.13 -1.06
C LEU A 227 2.83 -3.18 -1.88
N LEU A 228 3.60 -3.74 -2.81
CA LEU A 228 4.30 -2.97 -3.85
C LEU A 228 3.48 -3.02 -5.14
N LEU A 229 3.22 -1.85 -5.71
CA LEU A 229 2.56 -1.69 -7.01
C LEU A 229 3.50 -0.98 -7.98
N ARG A 230 3.40 -1.30 -9.28
CA ARG A 230 4.08 -0.56 -10.35
C ARG A 230 3.09 -0.04 -11.41
N PRO A 231 2.23 0.95 -11.09
CA PRO A 231 1.25 1.45 -12.06
C PRO A 231 1.91 2.15 -13.24
N ILE A 232 1.35 1.96 -14.44
CA ILE A 232 1.82 2.58 -15.69
C ILE A 232 1.58 4.09 -15.64
N VAL A 233 2.59 4.85 -16.05
CA VAL A 233 2.53 6.32 -16.18
C VAL A 233 2.78 6.75 -17.62
N CYS A 234 3.73 6.10 -18.31
CA CYS A 234 4.04 6.36 -19.70
C CYS A 234 3.85 5.07 -20.50
N PRO A 235 2.91 5.00 -21.46
CA PRO A 235 2.75 3.81 -22.30
C PRO A 235 3.91 3.66 -23.28
N GLU A 236 4.15 2.43 -23.74
CA GLU A 236 5.13 2.17 -24.79
C GLU A 236 4.74 2.86 -26.11
N VAL A 237 5.71 3.52 -26.74
CA VAL A 237 5.63 3.96 -28.13
C VAL A 237 6.84 3.40 -28.88
N LYS A 238 6.59 2.42 -29.75
CA LYS A 238 7.64 1.67 -30.47
C LYS A 238 8.62 2.61 -31.18
N GLY A 239 9.91 2.42 -30.91
CA GLY A 239 10.99 3.24 -31.47
C GLY A 239 11.15 4.64 -30.87
N VAL A 240 10.33 5.01 -29.87
CA VAL A 240 10.36 6.34 -29.22
C VAL A 240 10.65 6.21 -27.73
N THR A 241 9.83 5.48 -26.99
CA THR A 241 10.00 5.27 -25.54
C THR A 241 9.48 3.91 -25.11
N PRO A 242 10.17 3.19 -24.21
CA PRO A 242 9.58 2.06 -23.52
C PRO A 242 8.44 2.52 -22.60
N GLU A 243 7.61 1.58 -22.18
CA GLU A 243 6.67 1.80 -21.08
C GLU A 243 7.43 2.18 -19.81
N LYS A 244 6.91 3.15 -19.05
CA LYS A 244 7.42 3.52 -17.73
C LYS A 244 6.33 3.48 -16.68
N ARG A 245 6.70 2.96 -15.52
CA ARG A 245 5.87 2.82 -14.33
C ARG A 245 6.45 3.66 -13.20
N MET A 246 5.61 4.16 -12.31
CA MET A 246 6.09 4.58 -10.99
C MET A 246 6.03 3.39 -10.03
N GLU A 247 6.58 3.54 -8.84
CA GLU A 247 6.37 2.57 -7.77
C GLU A 247 5.47 3.19 -6.68
N VAL A 248 4.61 2.36 -6.08
CA VAL A 248 3.75 2.78 -4.97
C VAL A 248 3.83 1.73 -3.87
N ARG A 249 4.12 2.19 -2.64
CA ARG A 249 4.04 1.39 -1.42
C ARG A 249 2.70 1.65 -0.75
N PHE A 250 1.88 0.61 -0.65
CA PHE A 250 0.55 0.70 -0.06
C PHE A 250 0.57 0.01 1.31
N PHE A 251 0.16 0.72 2.35
CA PHE A 251 0.15 0.26 3.74
C PHE A 251 -1.27 0.27 4.30
N ALA A 252 -1.66 -0.83 4.92
CA ALA A 252 -2.95 -0.96 5.57
C ALA A 252 -2.79 -1.73 6.90
N PRO A 253 -3.47 -1.30 7.97
CA PRO A 253 -3.67 -2.15 9.14
C PRO A 253 -4.37 -3.46 8.77
N GLY A 254 -4.13 -4.54 9.51
CA GLY A 254 -4.59 -5.89 9.17
C GLY A 254 -6.08 -6.01 8.84
N THR A 255 -6.94 -5.28 9.57
CA THR A 255 -8.41 -5.32 9.37
C THR A 255 -8.82 -4.78 7.99
N LEU A 256 -7.95 -3.99 7.34
CA LEU A 256 -8.18 -3.34 6.05
C LEU A 256 -7.42 -4.00 4.89
N VAL A 257 -6.98 -5.24 5.04
CA VAL A 257 -6.24 -5.95 3.97
C VAL A 257 -7.08 -6.16 2.70
N SER A 258 -8.41 -6.16 2.78
CA SER A 258 -9.28 -6.18 1.61
C SER A 258 -9.02 -4.99 0.67
N ASN A 259 -8.60 -3.83 1.20
CA ASN A 259 -8.20 -2.69 0.37
C ASN A 259 -6.93 -2.98 -0.44
N LEU A 260 -6.02 -3.82 0.09
CA LEU A 260 -4.83 -4.27 -0.64
C LEU A 260 -5.21 -5.26 -1.76
N ASP A 261 -6.12 -6.21 -1.52
CA ASP A 261 -6.67 -7.11 -2.57
C ASP A 261 -7.30 -6.28 -3.70
N PHE A 262 -8.04 -5.24 -3.34
CA PHE A 262 -8.68 -4.36 -4.31
C PHE A 262 -7.68 -3.65 -5.23
N VAL A 263 -6.62 -3.02 -4.69
CA VAL A 263 -5.64 -2.32 -5.54
C VAL A 263 -4.68 -3.28 -6.24
N GLU A 264 -4.38 -4.43 -5.64
CA GLU A 264 -3.65 -5.53 -6.27
C GLU A 264 -4.39 -6.02 -7.52
N SER A 265 -5.69 -6.24 -7.42
CA SER A 265 -6.54 -6.70 -8.53
C SER A 265 -6.65 -5.68 -9.68
N ILE A 266 -6.40 -4.39 -9.42
CA ILE A 266 -6.46 -3.32 -10.43
C ILE A 266 -5.09 -3.09 -11.06
N PHE A 267 -4.03 -3.02 -10.25
CA PHE A 267 -2.72 -2.52 -10.66
C PHE A 267 -1.62 -3.60 -10.72
N GLY A 268 -1.93 -4.81 -10.26
CA GLY A 268 -1.03 -5.95 -10.20
C GLY A 268 -0.07 -5.94 -9.02
N ASN A 269 0.34 -7.12 -8.58
CA ASN A 269 1.36 -7.31 -7.55
C ASN A 269 2.77 -7.17 -8.14
N ALA A 270 3.62 -6.34 -7.55
CA ALA A 270 5.01 -6.13 -8.01
C ALA A 270 6.07 -6.88 -7.17
N GLY A 271 5.65 -7.86 -6.38
CA GLY A 271 6.50 -8.75 -5.60
C GLY A 271 7.00 -8.15 -4.28
N ASP A 272 7.95 -8.86 -3.67
CA ASP A 272 8.62 -8.44 -2.45
C ASP A 272 9.56 -7.25 -2.72
N PRO A 273 9.35 -6.07 -2.10
CA PRO A 273 10.20 -4.89 -2.31
C PRO A 273 11.63 -5.03 -1.75
N TYR A 274 11.91 -6.04 -0.93
CA TYR A 274 13.26 -6.30 -0.42
C TYR A 274 14.13 -7.07 -1.43
N VAL A 275 13.51 -7.68 -2.45
CA VAL A 275 14.25 -8.38 -3.50
C VAL A 275 14.75 -7.38 -4.55
N PRO A 276 16.05 -7.35 -4.87
CA PRO A 276 16.61 -6.36 -5.80
C PRO A 276 15.95 -6.30 -7.18
N ILE A 277 15.43 -7.43 -7.69
CA ILE A 277 14.74 -7.44 -8.99
C ILE A 277 13.46 -6.58 -9.00
N ASN A 278 12.89 -6.31 -7.83
CA ASN A 278 11.69 -5.49 -7.65
C ASN A 278 12.03 -4.03 -7.26
N ASP A 279 13.32 -3.68 -7.10
CA ASP A 279 13.72 -2.30 -6.87
C ASP A 279 13.69 -1.49 -8.17
N SER A 280 12.71 -0.60 -8.30
CA SER A 280 12.57 0.29 -9.45
C SER A 280 13.80 1.18 -9.70
N GLY A 281 14.59 1.45 -8.65
CA GLY A 281 15.82 2.22 -8.75
C GLY A 281 16.91 1.55 -9.59
N LEU A 282 16.85 0.22 -9.75
CA LEU A 282 17.77 -0.55 -10.60
C LEU A 282 17.27 -0.66 -12.05
N ASP A 283 15.96 -0.49 -12.27
CA ASP A 283 15.30 -0.53 -13.58
C ASP A 283 15.02 0.89 -14.12
N VAL A 284 16.10 1.65 -14.33
CA VAL A 284 16.04 3.06 -14.77
C VAL A 284 15.35 3.26 -16.13
N MET A 285 15.25 2.21 -16.95
CA MET A 285 14.63 2.30 -18.27
C MET A 285 13.10 2.31 -18.20
N HIS A 286 12.51 1.57 -17.24
CA HIS A 286 11.06 1.43 -17.09
C HIS A 286 10.52 2.06 -15.79
N TRP A 287 11.36 2.73 -14.99
CA TRP A 287 10.91 3.56 -13.88
C TRP A 287 10.83 5.05 -14.29
N THR A 288 9.82 5.75 -13.80
CA THR A 288 9.69 7.20 -14.01
C THR A 288 10.60 8.04 -13.12
N GLY A 289 11.27 7.44 -12.13
CA GLY A 289 12.00 8.16 -11.09
C GLY A 289 11.11 8.66 -9.94
N HIS A 290 9.83 8.25 -9.90
CA HIS A 290 8.86 8.70 -8.89
C HIS A 290 8.42 7.57 -7.98
N THR A 291 8.26 7.88 -6.68
CA THR A 291 7.83 6.94 -5.64
C THR A 291 6.57 7.48 -4.94
N GLY A 292 5.58 6.61 -4.75
CA GLY A 292 4.36 6.92 -4.00
C GLY A 292 4.26 6.11 -2.70
N ALA A 293 3.57 6.68 -1.71
CA ALA A 293 3.13 5.97 -0.52
C ALA A 293 1.65 6.26 -0.24
N VAL A 294 0.88 5.23 0.06
CA VAL A 294 -0.51 5.33 0.51
C VAL A 294 -0.67 4.61 1.84
N ILE A 295 -1.27 5.28 2.82
CA ILE A 295 -1.44 4.77 4.18
C ILE A 295 -2.92 4.91 4.55
N LEU A 296 -3.58 3.80 4.85
CA LEU A 296 -4.94 3.80 5.39
C LEU A 296 -4.92 4.01 6.90
N ALA A 297 -5.64 5.03 7.37
CA ALA A 297 -5.69 5.42 8.77
C ALA A 297 -7.07 6.02 9.12
N PRO A 298 -8.17 5.25 9.04
CA PRO A 298 -9.52 5.74 9.30
C PRO A 298 -9.72 6.30 10.72
N HIS A 299 -8.89 5.90 11.68
CA HIS A 299 -8.89 6.39 13.05
C HIS A 299 -8.52 7.88 13.16
N LEU A 300 -7.91 8.50 12.14
CA LEU A 300 -7.58 9.92 12.14
C LEU A 300 -8.81 10.85 12.21
N THR A 301 -10.00 10.34 11.86
CA THR A 301 -11.25 11.11 11.97
C THR A 301 -11.67 11.42 13.41
N THR A 302 -11.03 10.80 14.40
CA THR A 302 -11.31 11.00 15.82
C THR A 302 -10.48 12.12 16.47
N LEU A 303 -9.48 12.64 15.76
CA LEU A 303 -8.61 13.69 16.28
C LEU A 303 -9.29 15.06 16.27
N THR A 304 -9.07 15.84 17.31
CA THR A 304 -9.48 17.26 17.33
C THR A 304 -8.51 18.13 16.53
N LYS A 305 -9.02 19.24 15.99
CA LYS A 305 -8.22 20.27 15.32
C LYS A 305 -7.13 20.82 16.24
N LYS A 306 -7.42 20.96 17.53
CA LYS A 306 -6.48 21.43 18.55
C LYS A 306 -5.34 20.44 18.77
N GLU A 307 -5.64 19.14 18.92
CA GLU A 307 -4.63 18.09 19.11
C GLU A 307 -3.61 18.05 17.97
N VAL A 308 -4.08 18.25 16.73
CA VAL A 308 -3.23 18.27 15.53
C VAL A 308 -2.58 19.63 15.26
N GLY A 309 -2.64 20.55 16.24
CA GLY A 309 -1.89 21.80 16.24
C GLY A 309 -2.44 22.91 15.35
N LEU A 310 -3.73 22.85 14.98
CA LEU A 310 -4.35 23.97 14.26
C LEU A 310 -4.56 25.16 15.21
N PRO A 311 -4.54 26.41 14.69
CA PRO A 311 -4.74 27.60 15.50
C PRO A 311 -6.20 27.77 15.94
N HIS A 312 -6.39 28.53 17.03
CA HIS A 312 -7.71 29.06 17.36
C HIS A 312 -8.17 30.02 16.25
N TRP A 313 -9.49 30.17 16.06
CA TRP A 313 -10.10 30.96 14.98
C TRP A 313 -9.57 32.40 14.93
N ASP A 314 -9.40 33.03 16.08
CA ASP A 314 -8.95 34.42 16.18
C ASP A 314 -7.47 34.62 15.78
N ASP A 315 -6.67 33.55 15.84
CA ASP A 315 -5.27 33.54 15.42
C ASP A 315 -5.08 32.99 14.00
N ALA A 316 -6.16 32.54 13.35
CA ALA A 316 -6.13 31.91 12.05
C ALA A 316 -6.14 32.95 10.92
N THR A 317 -5.33 32.69 9.88
CA THR A 317 -5.38 33.45 8.63
C THR A 317 -6.72 33.29 7.93
N GLU A 318 -7.09 34.23 7.05
CA GLU A 318 -8.30 34.12 6.22
C GLU A 318 -8.35 32.80 5.43
N ARG A 319 -7.18 32.33 4.96
CA ARG A 319 -7.06 31.05 4.27
C ARG A 319 -7.36 29.87 5.17
N GLN A 320 -6.83 29.85 6.40
CA GLN A 320 -7.08 28.79 7.37
C GLN A 320 -8.56 28.77 7.79
N GLN A 321 -9.19 29.93 7.99
CA GLN A 321 -10.62 30.03 8.28
C GLN A 321 -11.46 29.46 7.13
N ARG A 322 -11.16 29.85 5.89
CA ARG A 322 -11.85 29.39 4.68
C ARG A 322 -11.71 27.87 4.46
N ASP A 323 -10.54 27.33 4.76
CA ASP A 323 -10.23 25.91 4.55
C ASP A 323 -10.62 25.04 5.77
N SER A 324 -11.27 25.62 6.79
CA SER A 324 -11.61 24.95 8.06
C SER A 324 -10.38 24.39 8.81
N MET A 325 -9.23 25.04 8.66
CA MET A 325 -7.94 24.70 9.28
C MET A 325 -7.68 25.54 10.54
N CYS A 326 -8.71 25.67 11.37
CA CYS A 326 -8.72 26.34 12.67
C CYS A 326 -9.93 25.88 13.47
N TRP A 327 -9.94 26.16 14.77
CA TRP A 327 -11.02 25.75 15.69
C TRP A 327 -11.55 26.93 16.50
N LYS A 328 -12.84 26.91 16.83
CA LYS A 328 -13.48 27.84 17.78
C LYS A 328 -13.70 27.17 19.14
N SER A 329 -13.98 25.87 19.13
CA SER A 329 -14.08 25.03 20.33
C SER A 329 -13.03 23.93 20.31
N GLU A 330 -12.52 23.57 21.49
CA GLU A 330 -11.40 22.63 21.62
C GLU A 330 -11.76 21.19 21.19
N ASP A 331 -13.03 20.84 21.25
CA ASP A 331 -13.59 19.53 20.92
C ASP A 331 -13.93 19.38 19.42
N GLU A 332 -13.69 20.40 18.59
CA GLU A 332 -13.91 20.31 17.16
C GLU A 332 -13.00 19.25 16.51
N LEU A 333 -13.62 18.21 15.96
CA LEU A 333 -12.92 17.18 15.20
C LEU A 333 -12.30 17.75 13.92
N TYR A 334 -11.13 17.25 13.56
CA TYR A 334 -10.50 17.55 12.29
C TYR A 334 -11.41 17.12 11.15
N ASN A 335 -11.60 18.02 10.17
CA ASN A 335 -12.55 17.83 9.07
C ASN A 335 -13.97 17.46 9.54
N ASP A 336 -14.37 17.93 10.72
CA ASP A 336 -15.70 17.69 11.30
C ASP A 336 -16.00 16.19 11.51
N GLY A 337 -14.95 15.38 11.72
CA GLY A 337 -15.04 13.92 11.87
C GLY A 337 -15.30 13.18 10.56
N MET A 338 -15.24 13.87 9.42
CA MET A 338 -15.51 13.30 8.11
C MET A 338 -14.25 12.76 7.43
N ALA A 339 -14.44 11.81 6.51
CA ALA A 339 -13.37 11.25 5.69
C ALA A 339 -12.57 12.33 4.92
N PHE A 340 -11.25 12.16 4.87
CA PHE A 340 -10.36 12.99 4.08
C PHE A 340 -9.15 12.20 3.57
N LYS A 341 -8.46 12.78 2.61
CA LYS A 341 -7.10 12.40 2.25
C LYS A 341 -6.17 13.60 2.37
N MET A 342 -4.97 13.36 2.90
CA MET A 342 -3.96 14.38 3.11
C MET A 342 -2.70 14.01 2.34
N THR A 343 -2.29 14.86 1.40
CA THR A 343 -1.12 14.60 0.55
C THR A 343 0.06 15.49 0.93
N CYS A 344 1.27 14.93 0.87
CA CYS A 344 2.54 15.64 0.96
C CYS A 344 3.38 15.29 -0.28
N ARG A 345 3.88 16.32 -0.97
CA ARG A 345 4.64 16.16 -2.22
C ARG A 345 5.46 17.42 -2.55
N THR A 346 6.62 17.21 -3.12
CA THR A 346 7.55 18.26 -3.60
C THR A 346 8.00 17.96 -5.03
N ASP A 347 8.92 18.76 -5.56
CA ASP A 347 9.64 18.50 -6.80
C ASP A 347 10.65 17.35 -6.72
N ALA A 348 10.89 16.78 -5.53
CA ALA A 348 11.76 15.61 -5.33
C ALA A 348 11.20 14.29 -5.92
N GLY A 349 9.98 14.30 -6.46
CA GLY A 349 9.38 13.14 -7.14
C GLY A 349 8.78 12.08 -6.20
N VAL A 350 8.58 12.41 -4.92
CA VAL A 350 7.92 11.53 -3.94
C VAL A 350 6.58 12.12 -3.50
N ILE A 351 5.55 11.28 -3.43
CA ILE A 351 4.21 11.64 -2.93
C ILE A 351 3.77 10.68 -1.83
N VAL A 352 3.33 11.23 -0.70
CA VAL A 352 2.80 10.47 0.44
C VAL A 352 1.36 10.89 0.68
N THR A 353 0.45 9.93 0.80
CA THR A 353 -0.98 10.17 1.02
C THR A 353 -1.49 9.39 2.23
N LEU A 354 -2.04 10.09 3.21
CA LEU A 354 -2.83 9.50 4.29
C LEU A 354 -4.30 9.48 3.86
N ILE A 355 -5.02 8.39 4.10
CA ILE A 355 -6.45 8.26 3.82
C ILE A 355 -7.18 7.93 5.13
N ALA A 356 -8.02 8.84 5.58
CA ALA A 356 -8.82 8.73 6.80
C ALA A 356 -10.20 8.10 6.51
N ASP A 357 -10.19 7.00 5.77
CA ASP A 357 -11.37 6.21 5.40
C ASP A 357 -10.90 4.85 4.82
N ASN A 358 -11.81 3.88 4.71
CA ASN A 358 -11.52 2.58 4.09
C ASN A 358 -12.40 2.24 2.88
N TYR A 359 -13.22 3.17 2.38
CA TYR A 359 -13.95 2.95 1.13
C TYR A 359 -12.97 2.80 -0.05
N PHE A 360 -13.10 1.68 -0.77
CA PHE A 360 -12.21 1.26 -1.86
C PHE A 360 -11.98 2.34 -2.93
N GLY A 361 -12.97 3.20 -3.20
CA GLY A 361 -12.86 4.27 -4.19
C GLY A 361 -11.93 5.44 -3.81
N TYR A 362 -11.41 5.49 -2.57
CA TYR A 362 -10.28 6.37 -2.23
C TYR A 362 -8.92 5.74 -2.56
N CYS A 363 -8.85 4.40 -2.58
CA CYS A 363 -7.63 3.65 -2.88
C CYS A 363 -7.33 3.60 -4.38
N LYS A 364 -8.38 3.47 -5.21
CA LYS A 364 -8.31 3.63 -6.67
C LYS A 364 -8.18 5.10 -7.04
#